data_AF-A0A954HG80-F1
#
_entry.id   AF-A0A954HG80-F1
#
_cell.length_a   1.000
_cell.length_b   1.000
_cell.length_c   1.000
_cell.angle_alpha   90.00
_cell.angle_beta   90.00
_cell.angle_gamma   90.00
#
_symmetry.space_group_name_H-M   'P 1'
#
loop_
_entity.id
_entity.type
_entity.pdbx_description
1 polymer ?
#
loop_
_entity_poly.entity_id
_entity_poly.type
_entity_poly.pdbx_seq_one_letter_code
_entity_poly.pdbx_strand_id
1 'polypeptide(L)'
;LSEEYRWDIAARYFSQHMGFAVDWQDIRDMNKEQMSEYLLDEGMRQAETLIEEQLNENLPEEADPRDWSWQALSQWVNRHFGLNTNDRELRKLAREGTVNENDFDRDNLFRYLAERAKEALEKTDFSSLDIILADDFGPKELSGFLRQQYSVDIAPSEFTGIEEIADAVPFAQKAVRAQYRQREIRFPVLVGLNKFLTRAQDRTGLITWANSRFETNLTEDDLKEKEREQVVEVLLDRARQFYPSDEVLDEFEAKLDSLYAAEPGITAAKLAEWMKSSLKVEIDAEALAVQDRDEGRARVMQAFSQRYRPEFSQVERDVLLELLDSTWKSHLYHMDHLRSGIGLVGYAQKDPKVEYKRAGMKAFEEAWIHVGESVTSTMFRVESQSSADYLDNLWSNANAHHDQALSAAQEAQLEMSGSEAAGGEQPAVETIRNFEDKVGRNDLCPCGSGKKYKKCHGK
;
A
#
# COMPACT_ATOMS: atom_id res chain seq x y z
N LEU A 1 3.01 19.73 9.92
CA LEU A 1 2.86 21.19 10.04
C LEU A 1 2.29 21.61 11.38
N SER A 2 1.38 20.82 12.00
CA SER A 2 1.07 21.00 13.43
C SER A 2 2.37 21.04 14.26
N GLU A 3 2.45 21.98 15.20
CA GLU A 3 3.57 22.10 16.15
C GLU A 3 3.75 20.83 16.98
N GLU A 4 2.68 20.06 17.18
CA GLU A 4 2.70 18.82 17.94
C GLU A 4 3.39 17.68 17.20
N TYR A 5 3.44 17.75 15.87
CA TYR A 5 3.93 16.66 15.02
C TYR A 5 5.38 16.26 15.34
N ARG A 6 6.26 17.25 15.56
CA ARG A 6 7.67 16.96 15.89
C ARG A 6 7.81 16.22 17.23
N TRP A 7 6.96 16.54 18.20
CA TRP A 7 6.98 15.91 19.52
C TRP A 7 6.41 14.49 19.46
N ASP A 8 5.32 14.26 18.71
CA ASP A 8 4.77 12.91 18.46
C ASP A 8 5.81 12.03 17.75
N ILE A 9 6.51 12.56 16.75
CA ILE A 9 7.57 11.83 16.04
C ILE A 9 8.77 11.55 16.96
N ALA A 10 9.22 12.52 17.75
CA ALA A 10 10.28 12.30 18.73
C ALA A 10 9.90 11.19 19.72
N ALA A 11 8.71 11.29 20.33
CA ALA A 11 8.22 10.32 21.29
C ALA A 11 8.16 8.90 20.69
N ARG A 12 7.59 8.75 19.48
CA ARG A 12 7.53 7.46 18.79
C ARG A 12 8.91 6.91 18.43
N TYR A 13 9.77 7.76 17.89
CA TYR A 13 11.13 7.38 17.51
C TYR A 13 11.89 6.83 18.72
N PHE A 14 11.94 7.57 19.82
CA PHE A 14 12.66 7.13 21.01
C PHE A 14 11.97 5.98 21.73
N SER A 15 10.63 5.92 21.72
CA SER A 15 9.92 4.76 22.28
C SER A 15 10.32 3.47 21.57
N GLN A 16 10.42 3.51 20.23
CA GLN A 16 10.83 2.36 19.44
C GLN A 16 12.31 2.04 19.60
N HIS A 17 13.19 3.06 19.61
CA HIS A 17 14.64 2.87 19.65
C HIS A 17 15.18 2.47 21.01
N MET A 18 14.57 2.98 22.09
CA MET A 18 15.03 2.74 23.45
C MET A 18 14.19 1.67 24.19
N GLY A 19 13.06 1.25 23.62
CA GLY A 19 12.26 0.14 24.13
C GLY A 19 11.34 0.49 25.31
N PHE A 20 11.18 1.77 25.64
CA PHE A 20 10.29 2.24 26.70
C PHE A 20 9.20 3.19 26.16
N ALA A 21 8.19 3.50 26.96
CA ALA A 21 7.11 4.38 26.52
C ALA A 21 7.47 5.86 26.73
N VAL A 22 7.28 6.69 25.71
CA VAL A 22 7.42 8.16 25.81
C VAL A 22 6.11 8.81 25.42
N ASP A 23 5.59 9.69 26.28
CA ASP A 23 4.49 10.58 25.91
C ASP A 23 5.06 11.87 25.30
N TRP A 24 4.51 12.29 24.17
CA TRP A 24 4.92 13.52 23.50
C TRP A 24 4.62 14.76 24.33
N GLN A 25 3.61 14.70 25.22
CA GLN A 25 3.23 15.80 26.10
C GLN A 25 4.33 16.12 27.11
N ASP A 26 5.06 15.10 27.57
CA ASP A 26 6.11 15.26 28.58
C ASP A 26 7.38 15.88 28.00
N ILE A 27 7.65 15.66 26.71
CA ILE A 27 8.84 16.18 26.01
C ILE A 27 8.57 17.48 25.25
N ARG A 28 7.34 18.00 25.35
CA ARG A 28 6.90 19.18 24.63
C ARG A 28 7.72 20.41 25.04
N ASP A 29 8.10 21.22 24.05
CA ASP A 29 8.80 22.50 24.21
C ASP A 29 10.19 22.39 24.86
N MET A 30 10.73 21.17 24.98
CA MET A 30 12.10 20.93 25.41
C MET A 30 13.11 21.21 24.29
N ASN A 31 14.23 21.83 24.63
CA ASN A 31 15.39 21.83 23.75
C ASN A 31 16.09 20.46 23.74
N LYS A 32 17.11 20.30 22.90
CA LYS A 32 17.84 19.04 22.75
C LYS A 32 18.40 18.54 24.08
N GLU A 33 19.08 19.42 24.83
CA GLU A 33 19.72 19.04 26.09
C GLU A 33 18.69 18.56 27.12
N GLN A 34 17.60 19.32 27.29
CA GLN A 34 16.50 18.99 28.20
C GLN A 34 15.83 17.68 27.82
N MET A 35 15.56 17.47 26.52
CA MET A 35 14.91 16.24 26.07
C MET A 35 15.83 15.03 26.22
N SER A 36 17.13 15.17 25.91
CA SER A 36 18.09 14.09 26.12
C SER A 36 18.20 13.69 27.59
N GLU A 37 18.25 14.66 28.50
CA GLU A 37 18.26 14.40 29.95
C GLU A 37 16.96 13.71 30.39
N TYR A 38 15.80 14.22 29.98
CA TYR A 38 14.50 13.62 30.28
C TYR A 38 14.39 12.17 29.78
N LEU A 39 14.75 11.92 28.52
CA LEU A 39 14.67 10.58 27.92
C LEU A 39 15.59 9.58 28.62
N LEU A 40 16.77 10.02 29.08
CA LEU A 40 17.67 9.19 29.87
C LEU A 40 17.07 8.86 31.23
N ASP A 41 16.60 9.86 31.97
CA ASP A 41 16.03 9.67 33.30
C ASP A 41 14.77 8.79 33.27
N GLU A 42 13.87 9.06 32.33
CA GLU A 42 12.64 8.30 32.15
C GLU A 42 12.94 6.86 31.68
N GLY A 43 13.91 6.70 30.78
CA GLY A 43 14.39 5.39 30.34
C GLY A 43 14.98 4.57 31.49
N MET A 44 15.76 5.18 32.38
CA MET A 44 16.31 4.52 33.56
C MET A 44 15.21 4.05 34.51
N ARG A 45 14.22 4.92 34.79
CA ARG A 45 13.08 4.59 35.65
C ARG A 45 12.25 3.42 35.11
N GLN A 46 11.96 3.42 33.81
CA GLN A 46 11.21 2.33 33.18
C GLN A 46 12.05 1.05 33.07
N ALA A 47 13.36 1.14 32.83
CA ALA A 47 14.25 -0.01 32.79
C ALA A 47 14.25 -0.78 34.12
N GLU A 48 14.32 -0.08 35.25
CA GLU A 48 14.21 -0.69 36.58
C GLU A 48 12.89 -1.46 36.74
N THR A 49 11.78 -0.82 36.38
CA THR A 49 10.44 -1.44 36.45
C THR A 49 10.36 -2.69 35.57
N LEU A 50 10.84 -2.62 34.32
CA LEU A 50 10.83 -3.74 33.39
C LEU A 50 11.73 -4.89 33.84
N ILE A 51 12.90 -4.58 34.41
CA ILE A 51 13.81 -5.60 34.95
C ILE A 51 13.14 -6.31 36.13
N GLU A 52 12.49 -5.57 37.04
CA GLU A 52 11.78 -6.16 38.17
C GLU A 52 10.64 -7.08 37.72
N GLU A 53 9.83 -6.64 36.75
CA GLU A 53 8.78 -7.45 36.15
C GLU A 53 9.33 -8.74 35.53
N GLN A 54 10.44 -8.64 34.77
CA GLN A 54 11.06 -9.80 34.14
C GLN A 54 11.74 -10.74 35.13
N LEU A 55 12.27 -10.22 36.24
CA LEU A 55 12.76 -11.05 37.34
C LEU A 55 11.60 -11.79 38.02
N ASN A 56 10.45 -11.16 38.21
CA ASN A 56 9.26 -11.79 38.78
C ASN A 56 8.64 -12.84 37.85
N GLU A 57 8.64 -12.60 36.54
CA GLU A 57 8.12 -13.53 35.54
C GLU A 57 9.04 -14.76 35.36
N ASN A 58 10.35 -14.54 35.24
CA ASN A 58 11.30 -15.60 34.91
C ASN A 58 11.89 -16.30 36.14
N LEU A 59 12.04 -15.57 37.25
CA LEU A 59 12.61 -16.03 38.52
C LEU A 59 11.63 -15.76 39.69
N PRO A 60 10.41 -16.30 39.67
CA PRO A 60 9.41 -16.04 40.70
C PRO A 60 9.85 -16.51 42.09
N GLU A 61 9.64 -15.66 43.09
CA GLU A 61 10.05 -15.87 44.49
C GLU A 61 9.39 -17.09 45.15
N GLU A 62 8.14 -17.36 44.77
CA GLU A 62 7.34 -18.46 45.35
C GLU A 62 7.55 -19.81 44.64
N ALA A 63 8.29 -19.84 43.53
CA ALA A 63 8.53 -21.05 42.73
C ALA A 63 9.83 -21.76 43.10
N ASP A 64 9.93 -23.05 42.77
CA ASP A 64 11.18 -23.80 42.93
C ASP A 64 12.27 -23.20 42.00
N PRO A 65 13.47 -22.85 42.50
CA PRO A 65 14.56 -22.33 41.69
C PRO A 65 15.01 -23.23 40.53
N ARG A 66 14.59 -24.50 40.50
CA ARG A 66 14.79 -25.42 39.37
C ARG A 66 13.91 -25.09 38.18
N ASP A 67 12.75 -24.49 38.41
CA ASP A 67 11.77 -24.11 37.39
C ASP A 67 12.06 -22.70 36.81
N TRP A 68 13.04 -21.99 37.37
CA TRP A 68 13.47 -20.68 36.92
C TRP A 68 14.03 -20.66 35.50
N SER A 69 13.57 -19.69 34.71
CA SER A 69 13.92 -19.55 33.29
C SER A 69 15.05 -18.52 33.07
N TRP A 70 16.26 -18.88 33.49
CA TRP A 70 17.45 -18.03 33.32
C TRP A 70 17.79 -17.69 31.87
N GLN A 71 17.53 -18.63 30.96
CA GLN A 71 17.78 -18.43 29.53
C GLN A 71 16.83 -17.38 28.95
N ALA A 72 15.55 -17.38 29.35
CA ALA A 72 14.58 -16.40 28.89
C ALA A 72 14.94 -14.99 29.41
N LEU A 73 15.29 -14.87 30.69
CA LEU A 73 15.76 -13.60 31.27
C LEU A 73 16.97 -13.06 30.51
N SER A 74 18.00 -13.90 30.30
CA SER A 74 19.21 -13.48 29.57
C SER A 74 18.91 -13.06 28.13
N GLN A 75 18.05 -13.82 27.42
CA GLN A 75 17.64 -13.46 26.06
C GLN A 75 16.87 -12.15 26.01
N TRP A 76 16.00 -11.91 26.98
CA TRP A 76 15.24 -10.67 27.08
C TRP A 76 16.15 -9.47 27.34
N VAL A 77 17.01 -9.54 28.36
CA VAL A 77 17.96 -8.48 28.73
C VAL A 77 18.89 -8.14 27.55
N ASN A 78 19.39 -9.16 26.84
CA ASN A 78 20.25 -8.96 25.67
C ASN A 78 19.50 -8.31 24.50
N ARG A 79 18.22 -8.67 24.28
CA ARG A 79 17.39 -8.08 23.22
C ARG A 79 17.00 -6.65 23.53
N HIS A 80 16.65 -6.36 24.78
CA HIS A 80 16.05 -5.09 25.17
C HIS A 80 17.12 -4.00 25.39
N PHE A 81 18.23 -4.35 26.05
CA PHE A 81 19.30 -3.40 26.38
C PHE A 81 20.59 -3.60 25.58
N GLY A 82 20.61 -4.54 24.62
CA GLY A 82 21.82 -4.83 23.82
C GLY A 82 22.96 -5.44 24.64
N LEU A 83 22.66 -6.02 25.80
CA LEU A 83 23.66 -6.63 26.68
C LEU A 83 24.14 -7.99 26.13
N ASN A 84 25.25 -8.49 26.67
CA ASN A 84 25.86 -9.77 26.26
C ASN A 84 25.99 -10.72 27.45
N THR A 85 24.86 -10.96 28.14
CA THR A 85 24.77 -11.87 29.28
C THR A 85 24.53 -13.31 28.83
N ASN A 86 24.79 -14.27 29.72
CA ASN A 86 24.35 -15.66 29.55
C ASN A 86 23.80 -16.25 30.85
N ASP A 87 23.11 -17.39 30.76
CA ASP A 87 22.47 -18.07 31.88
C ASP A 87 23.45 -18.43 33.01
N ARG A 88 24.67 -18.87 32.69
CA ARG A 88 25.69 -19.24 33.67
C ARG A 88 26.20 -18.04 34.44
N GLU A 89 26.40 -16.92 33.76
CA GLU A 89 26.85 -15.67 34.35
C GLU A 89 25.83 -15.11 35.32
N LEU A 90 24.55 -15.00 34.90
CA LEU A 90 23.48 -14.49 35.76
C LEU A 90 23.27 -15.38 36.99
N ARG A 91 23.31 -16.71 36.82
CA ARG A 91 23.23 -17.69 37.93
C ARG A 91 24.42 -17.61 38.89
N LYS A 92 25.59 -17.19 38.40
CA LYS A 92 26.78 -17.02 39.23
C LYS A 92 26.64 -15.75 40.07
N LEU A 93 26.30 -14.63 39.43
CA LEU A 93 26.10 -13.33 40.09
C LEU A 93 25.01 -13.40 41.17
N ALA A 94 23.88 -14.05 40.86
CA ALA A 94 22.81 -14.24 41.83
C ALA A 94 23.20 -15.14 43.02
N ARG A 95 24.35 -15.83 42.99
CA ARG A 95 24.87 -16.63 44.10
C ARG A 95 26.05 -15.98 44.81
N GLU A 96 26.56 -14.87 44.29
CA GLU A 96 27.65 -14.15 44.93
C GLU A 96 27.13 -13.50 46.23
N GLY A 97 27.68 -13.92 47.37
CA GLY A 97 27.32 -13.41 48.70
C GLY A 97 26.30 -14.25 49.47
N THR A 98 25.76 -15.34 48.90
CA THR A 98 24.82 -16.23 49.62
C THR A 98 25.56 -17.31 50.41
N VAL A 99 25.02 -17.70 51.57
CA VAL A 99 25.66 -18.67 52.49
C VAL A 99 25.33 -20.12 52.10
N ASN A 100 24.19 -20.35 51.45
CA ASN A 100 23.72 -21.67 51.02
C ASN A 100 23.81 -21.81 49.50
N GLU A 101 24.26 -22.96 48.98
CA GLU A 101 24.40 -23.22 47.53
C GLU A 101 23.09 -23.13 46.72
N ASN A 102 21.95 -23.24 47.41
CA ASN A 102 20.60 -23.16 46.82
C ASN A 102 19.95 -21.78 46.99
N ASP A 103 20.64 -20.83 47.61
CA ASP A 103 20.11 -19.50 47.91
C ASP A 103 20.58 -18.49 46.87
N PHE A 104 19.67 -17.60 46.45
CA PHE A 104 19.86 -16.67 45.36
C PHE A 104 19.50 -15.24 45.79
N ASP A 105 20.45 -14.32 45.63
CA ASP A 105 20.27 -12.89 45.87
C ASP A 105 19.70 -12.22 44.61
N ARG A 106 18.36 -12.12 44.56
CA ARG A 106 17.62 -11.43 43.49
C ARG A 106 17.93 -9.94 43.46
N ASP A 107 18.16 -9.33 44.62
CA ASP A 107 18.47 -7.90 44.73
C ASP A 107 19.84 -7.58 44.11
N ASN A 108 20.83 -8.44 44.33
CA ASN A 108 22.14 -8.30 43.69
C ASN A 108 22.04 -8.44 42.17
N LEU A 109 21.25 -9.42 41.70
CA LEU A 109 20.98 -9.59 40.27
C LEU A 109 20.26 -8.37 39.67
N PHE A 110 19.26 -7.83 40.37
CA PHE A 110 18.56 -6.60 39.98
C PHE A 110 19.54 -5.42 39.86
N ARG A 111 20.36 -5.16 40.89
CA ARG A 111 21.35 -4.06 40.88
C ARG A 111 22.34 -4.20 39.72
N TYR A 112 22.83 -5.42 39.48
CA TYR A 112 23.72 -5.67 38.34
C TYR A 112 23.04 -5.33 37.01
N LEU A 113 21.84 -5.86 36.78
CA LEU A 113 21.10 -5.63 35.54
C LEU A 113 20.72 -4.15 35.35
N ALA A 114 20.30 -3.47 36.42
CA ALA A 114 19.95 -2.06 36.41
C ALA A 114 21.17 -1.18 36.06
N GLU A 115 22.33 -1.44 36.67
CA GLU A 115 23.56 -0.70 36.36
C GLU A 115 23.99 -0.93 34.91
N ARG A 116 23.91 -2.17 34.41
CA ARG A 116 24.23 -2.48 33.01
C ARG A 116 23.27 -1.84 32.03
N ALA A 117 21.98 -1.81 32.34
CA ALA A 117 20.97 -1.13 31.54
C ALA A 117 21.23 0.39 31.51
N LYS A 118 21.56 0.97 32.66
CA LYS A 118 21.97 2.38 32.76
C LYS A 118 23.18 2.69 31.89
N GLU A 119 24.26 1.92 31.99
CA GLU A 119 25.46 2.06 31.13
C GLU A 119 25.15 1.93 29.63
N ALA A 120 24.12 1.16 29.27
CA ALA A 120 23.67 1.01 27.89
C ALA A 120 22.88 2.25 27.44
N LEU A 121 21.96 2.74 28.27
CA LEU A 121 21.16 3.93 28.00
C LEU A 121 22.01 5.20 27.88
N GLU A 122 23.03 5.37 28.72
CA GLU A 122 23.97 6.51 28.66
C GLU A 122 24.77 6.58 27.35
N LYS A 123 24.82 5.49 26.58
CA LYS A 123 25.47 5.44 25.25
C LYS A 123 24.53 5.73 24.10
N THR A 124 23.25 6.01 24.38
CA THR A 124 22.25 6.34 23.36
C THR A 124 22.69 7.59 22.58
N ASP A 125 22.61 7.51 21.26
CA ASP A 125 22.86 8.66 20.39
C ASP A 125 21.58 9.49 20.23
N PHE A 126 21.67 10.76 20.62
CA PHE A 126 20.59 11.74 20.48
C PHE A 126 20.79 12.71 19.30
N SER A 127 21.72 12.43 18.38
CA SER A 127 21.94 13.24 17.17
C SER A 127 20.68 13.41 16.31
N SER A 128 19.78 12.42 16.30
CA SER A 128 18.49 12.49 15.63
C SER A 128 17.61 13.67 16.10
N LEU A 129 17.78 14.14 17.34
CA LEU A 129 17.07 15.33 17.84
C LEU A 129 17.44 16.60 17.10
N ASP A 130 18.67 16.72 16.57
CA ASP A 130 19.06 17.88 15.76
C ASP A 130 18.19 18.02 14.51
N ILE A 131 17.73 16.89 13.96
CA ILE A 131 16.88 16.84 12.78
C ILE A 131 15.43 17.06 13.17
N ILE A 132 14.93 16.35 14.20
CA ILE A 132 13.52 16.37 14.60
C ILE A 132 13.12 17.73 15.20
N LEU A 133 14.02 18.37 15.95
CA LEU A 133 13.76 19.66 16.60
C LEU A 133 14.01 20.86 15.67
N ALA A 134 14.50 20.64 14.45
CA ALA A 134 14.68 21.71 13.47
C ALA A 134 13.33 22.36 13.11
N ASP A 135 13.31 23.69 12.98
CA ASP A 135 12.09 24.44 12.65
C ASP A 135 11.49 24.04 11.29
N ASP A 136 12.32 23.58 10.36
CA ASP A 136 11.91 23.13 9.03
C ASP A 136 11.62 21.63 8.94
N PHE A 137 11.61 20.90 10.07
CA PHE A 137 11.36 19.46 10.11
C PHE A 137 10.00 19.10 9.49
N GLY A 138 8.91 19.73 9.95
CA GLY A 138 7.56 19.49 9.43
C GLY A 138 7.44 19.73 7.91
N PRO A 139 7.88 20.89 7.39
CA PRO A 139 7.98 21.14 5.96
C PRO A 139 8.82 20.11 5.19
N LYS A 140 9.98 19.71 5.71
CA LYS A 140 10.86 18.70 5.07
C LYS A 140 10.18 17.35 4.97
N GLU A 141 9.55 16.89 6.05
CA GLU A 141 8.82 15.62 6.08
C GLU A 141 7.65 15.64 5.10
N LEU A 142 6.88 16.72 5.06
CA LEU A 142 5.78 16.85 4.10
C LEU A 142 6.28 16.85 2.64
N SER A 143 7.32 17.62 2.33
CA SER A 143 7.96 17.60 1.01
C SER A 143 8.49 16.20 0.65
N GLY A 144 9.13 15.51 1.59
CA GLY A 144 9.63 14.15 1.43
C GLY A 144 8.51 13.16 1.14
N PHE A 145 7.42 13.23 1.92
CA PHE A 145 6.22 12.42 1.72
C PHE A 145 5.60 12.65 0.34
N LEU A 146 5.41 13.91 -0.07
CA LEU A 146 4.82 14.23 -1.38
C LEU A 146 5.69 13.73 -2.54
N ARG A 147 7.02 13.83 -2.41
CA ARG A 147 7.96 13.27 -3.38
C ARG A 147 7.88 11.74 -3.44
N GLN A 148 7.93 11.08 -2.29
CA GLN A 148 7.96 9.61 -2.23
C GLN A 148 6.63 8.97 -2.66
N GLN A 149 5.51 9.59 -2.30
CA GLN A 149 4.18 9.02 -2.50
C GLN A 149 3.57 9.43 -3.84
N TYR A 150 3.77 10.69 -4.26
CA TYR A 150 3.11 11.25 -5.44
C TYR A 150 4.10 11.73 -6.51
N SER A 151 5.42 11.58 -6.30
CA SER A 151 6.44 12.15 -7.19
C SER A 151 6.22 13.65 -7.43
N VAL A 152 5.81 14.36 -6.38
CA VAL A 152 5.58 15.81 -6.39
C VAL A 152 6.74 16.48 -5.67
N ASP A 153 7.51 17.28 -6.41
CA ASP A 153 8.66 18.02 -5.89
C ASP A 153 8.25 19.43 -5.48
N ILE A 154 7.92 19.60 -4.20
CA ILE A 154 7.69 20.92 -3.58
C ILE A 154 8.82 21.18 -2.59
N ALA A 155 9.46 22.35 -2.70
CA ALA A 155 10.52 22.73 -1.77
C ALA A 155 9.96 22.96 -0.36
N PRO A 156 10.66 22.57 0.72
CA PRO A 156 10.19 22.79 2.10
C PRO A 156 9.90 24.27 2.40
N SER A 157 10.60 25.19 1.73
CA SER A 157 10.37 26.64 1.83
C SER A 157 8.95 27.07 1.44
N GLU A 158 8.29 26.32 0.53
CA GLU A 158 6.92 26.61 0.09
C GLU A 158 5.88 26.33 1.20
N PHE A 159 6.22 25.50 2.18
CA PHE A 159 5.38 25.23 3.34
C PHE A 159 5.75 26.10 4.56
N THR A 160 6.79 26.92 4.43
CA THR A 160 7.24 27.77 5.55
C THR A 160 6.22 28.89 5.78
N GLY A 161 5.79 29.04 7.03
CA GLY A 161 4.77 30.04 7.41
C GLY A 161 3.32 29.58 7.25
N ILE A 162 3.09 28.33 6.82
CA ILE A 162 1.76 27.73 6.91
C ILE A 162 1.58 27.14 8.32
N GLU A 163 0.80 27.84 9.14
CA GLU A 163 0.54 27.45 10.53
C GLU A 163 -0.53 26.35 10.63
N GLU A 164 -1.57 26.42 9.79
CA GLU A 164 -2.67 25.45 9.80
C GLU A 164 -2.55 24.42 8.67
N ILE A 165 -2.77 23.14 9.01
CA ILE A 165 -2.82 22.05 8.03
C ILE A 165 -3.89 22.31 6.96
N ALA A 166 -5.00 22.94 7.34
CA ALA A 166 -6.12 23.26 6.45
C ALA A 166 -5.70 24.12 5.24
N ASP A 167 -4.66 24.94 5.38
CA ASP A 167 -4.16 25.80 4.30
C ASP A 167 -3.15 25.07 3.40
N ALA A 168 -2.36 24.15 3.96
CA ALA A 168 -1.39 23.37 3.19
C ALA A 168 -2.06 22.30 2.31
N VAL A 169 -3.17 21.72 2.75
CA VAL A 169 -3.83 20.61 2.06
C VAL A 169 -4.30 21.01 0.65
N PRO A 170 -5.05 22.11 0.43
CA PRO A 170 -5.47 22.52 -0.91
C PRO A 170 -4.29 22.78 -1.85
N PHE A 171 -3.22 23.39 -1.33
CA PHE A 171 -2.01 23.64 -2.10
C PHE A 171 -1.33 22.34 -2.56
N ALA A 172 -1.12 21.39 -1.63
CA ALA A 172 -0.56 20.09 -1.95
C ALA A 172 -1.48 19.29 -2.90
N GLN A 173 -2.79 19.30 -2.66
CA GLN A 173 -3.78 18.63 -3.51
C GLN A 173 -3.76 19.16 -4.94
N LYS A 174 -3.63 20.48 -5.13
CA LYS A 174 -3.51 21.08 -6.45
C LYS A 174 -2.27 20.56 -7.19
N ALA A 175 -1.12 20.49 -6.51
CA ALA A 175 0.11 19.96 -7.08
C ALA A 175 0.00 18.46 -7.42
N VAL A 176 -0.59 17.66 -6.52
CA VAL A 176 -0.82 16.22 -6.75
C VAL A 176 -1.76 15.99 -7.94
N ARG A 177 -2.85 16.77 -8.06
CA ARG A 177 -3.76 16.68 -9.21
C ARG A 177 -3.09 17.08 -10.52
N ALA A 178 -2.28 18.15 -10.52
CA ALA A 178 -1.52 18.55 -11.69
C ALA A 178 -0.54 17.45 -12.12
N GLN A 179 0.15 16.82 -11.15
CA GLN A 179 1.05 15.71 -11.42
C GLN A 179 0.31 14.49 -11.96
N TYR A 180 -0.86 14.17 -11.41
CA TYR A 180 -1.70 13.08 -11.91
C TYR A 180 -2.13 13.32 -13.36
N ARG A 181 -2.57 14.54 -13.68
CA ARG A 181 -2.99 14.93 -15.04
C ARG A 181 -1.85 14.79 -16.06
N GLN A 182 -0.62 15.14 -15.69
CA GLN A 182 0.53 14.91 -16.57
C GLN A 182 0.71 13.43 -16.91
N ARG A 183 0.46 12.54 -15.94
CA ARG A 183 0.50 11.09 -16.14
C ARG A 183 -0.64 10.62 -17.03
N GLU A 184 -1.86 11.11 -16.80
CA GLU A 184 -3.01 10.79 -17.65
C GLU A 184 -2.78 11.14 -19.12
N ILE A 185 -2.08 12.25 -19.40
CA ILE A 185 -1.74 12.70 -20.75
C ILE A 185 -0.57 11.88 -21.32
N ARG A 186 0.44 11.58 -20.50
CA ARG A 186 1.65 10.87 -20.92
C ARG A 186 1.40 9.40 -21.17
N PHE A 187 0.54 8.76 -20.38
CA PHE A 187 0.36 7.32 -20.37
C PHE A 187 -0.02 6.74 -21.75
N PRO A 188 -1.02 7.26 -22.48
CA PRO A 188 -1.35 6.75 -23.82
C PRO A 188 -0.18 6.87 -24.80
N VAL A 189 0.62 7.94 -24.70
CA VAL A 189 1.83 8.12 -25.54
C VAL A 189 2.84 6.99 -25.27
N LEU A 190 3.08 6.64 -24.00
CA LEU A 190 3.95 5.52 -23.65
C LEU A 190 3.43 4.19 -24.22
N VAL A 191 2.12 3.96 -24.16
CA VAL A 191 1.46 2.78 -24.73
C VAL A 191 1.68 2.71 -26.24
N GLY A 192 1.44 3.81 -26.97
CA GLY A 192 1.68 3.88 -28.41
C GLY A 192 3.15 3.63 -28.77
N LEU A 193 4.08 4.28 -28.08
CA LEU A 193 5.52 4.09 -28.31
C LEU A 193 5.98 2.65 -28.05
N ASN A 194 5.45 2.02 -27.00
CA ASN A 194 5.74 0.63 -26.69
C ASN A 194 5.25 -0.28 -27.83
N LYS A 195 3.98 -0.15 -28.20
CA LYS A 195 3.32 -0.96 -29.23
C LYS A 195 4.02 -0.86 -30.58
N PHE A 196 4.35 0.35 -31.02
CA PHE A 196 4.80 0.58 -32.40
C PHE A 196 6.31 0.70 -32.55
N LEU A 197 7.02 1.39 -31.65
CA LEU A 197 8.46 1.63 -31.80
C LEU A 197 9.35 0.64 -31.05
N THR A 198 8.87 0.08 -29.94
CA THR A 198 9.71 -0.83 -29.13
C THR A 198 9.79 -2.23 -29.75
N ARG A 199 8.70 -2.72 -30.35
CA ARG A 199 8.64 -4.08 -30.92
C ARG A 199 8.79 -4.16 -32.44
N ALA A 200 8.21 -3.20 -33.18
CA ALA A 200 8.05 -3.31 -34.63
C ALA A 200 8.75 -2.20 -35.44
N GLN A 201 9.26 -1.15 -34.79
CA GLN A 201 9.77 0.08 -35.45
C GLN A 201 8.80 0.64 -36.51
N ASP A 202 7.50 0.55 -36.23
CA ASP A 202 6.43 0.93 -37.16
C ASP A 202 5.99 2.40 -36.94
N ARG A 203 6.67 3.32 -37.62
CA ARG A 203 6.36 4.76 -37.52
C ARG A 203 5.04 5.13 -38.19
N THR A 204 4.68 4.47 -39.29
CA THR A 204 3.44 4.74 -40.01
C THR A 204 2.22 4.28 -39.20
N GLY A 205 2.30 3.12 -38.55
CA GLY A 205 1.30 2.65 -37.60
C GLY A 205 1.16 3.58 -36.39
N LEU A 206 2.28 4.08 -35.85
CA LEU A 206 2.26 5.06 -34.76
C LEU A 206 1.52 6.35 -35.16
N ILE A 207 1.78 6.89 -36.36
CA ILE A 207 1.10 8.09 -36.87
C ILE A 207 -0.40 7.84 -37.03
N THR A 208 -0.77 6.71 -37.64
CA THR A 208 -2.17 6.34 -37.86
C THR A 208 -2.92 6.21 -36.53
N TRP A 209 -2.30 5.54 -35.56
CA TRP A 209 -2.84 5.43 -34.20
C TRP A 209 -2.95 6.79 -33.52
N ALA A 210 -1.91 7.63 -33.56
CA ALA A 210 -1.89 8.93 -32.89
C ALA A 210 -2.94 9.88 -33.47
N ASN A 211 -3.10 9.91 -34.80
CA ASN A 211 -4.12 10.71 -35.48
C ASN A 211 -5.53 10.32 -35.05
N SER A 212 -5.78 9.02 -34.93
CA SER A 212 -7.06 8.50 -34.43
C SER A 212 -7.26 8.81 -32.94
N ARG A 213 -6.25 8.56 -32.10
CA ARG A 213 -6.34 8.65 -30.64
C ARG A 213 -6.43 10.09 -30.11
N PHE A 214 -5.73 11.02 -30.75
CA PHE A 214 -5.62 12.42 -30.33
C PHE A 214 -6.32 13.40 -31.28
N GLU A 215 -7.10 12.89 -32.25
CA GLU A 215 -7.80 13.72 -33.26
C GLU A 215 -6.85 14.72 -33.96
N THR A 216 -5.65 14.25 -34.32
CA THR A 216 -4.58 15.07 -34.92
C THR A 216 -4.29 14.69 -36.38
N ASN A 217 -3.51 15.51 -37.07
CA ASN A 217 -3.12 15.34 -38.47
C ASN A 217 -1.58 15.26 -38.60
N LEU A 218 -0.95 14.36 -37.86
CA LEU A 218 0.48 14.05 -38.02
C LEU A 218 0.73 13.39 -39.37
N THR A 219 1.86 13.73 -39.96
CA THR A 219 2.36 13.22 -41.24
C THR A 219 3.70 12.51 -41.02
N GLU A 220 4.17 11.77 -42.04
CA GLU A 220 5.49 11.12 -41.94
C GLU A 220 6.62 12.15 -41.76
N ASP A 221 6.52 13.30 -42.42
CA ASP A 221 7.51 14.37 -42.32
C ASP A 221 7.64 14.93 -40.90
N ASP A 222 6.57 14.84 -40.09
CA ASP A 222 6.62 15.27 -38.69
C ASP A 222 7.52 14.38 -37.83
N LEU A 223 7.74 13.11 -38.18
CA LEU A 223 8.45 12.14 -37.34
C LEU A 223 9.70 11.51 -38.01
N LYS A 224 9.85 11.60 -39.33
CA LYS A 224 10.86 10.84 -40.10
C LYS A 224 12.30 11.07 -39.66
N GLU A 225 12.66 12.32 -39.34
CA GLU A 225 14.02 12.71 -38.92
C GLU A 225 14.17 12.87 -37.39
N LYS A 226 13.14 12.50 -36.63
CA LYS A 226 13.14 12.69 -35.17
C LYS A 226 13.68 11.46 -34.45
N GLU A 227 14.51 11.72 -33.45
CA GLU A 227 14.92 10.73 -32.47
C GLU A 227 13.77 10.38 -31.52
N ARG A 228 13.88 9.26 -30.81
CA ARG A 228 12.79 8.74 -29.94
C ARG A 228 12.27 9.79 -28.96
N GLU A 229 13.15 10.54 -28.30
CA GLU A 229 12.77 11.60 -27.35
C GLU A 229 12.00 12.74 -28.03
N GLN A 230 12.42 13.13 -29.24
CA GLN A 230 11.73 14.15 -30.02
C GLN A 230 10.36 13.66 -30.52
N VAL A 231 10.23 12.38 -30.86
CA VAL A 231 8.94 11.76 -31.19
C VAL A 231 8.01 11.77 -29.97
N VAL A 232 8.54 11.46 -28.77
CA VAL A 232 7.77 11.52 -27.52
C VAL A 232 7.22 12.93 -27.32
N GLU A 233 8.05 13.97 -27.42
CA GLU A 233 7.61 15.35 -27.24
C GLU A 233 6.55 15.78 -28.25
N VAL A 234 6.71 15.42 -29.54
CA VAL A 234 5.68 15.71 -30.55
C VAL A 234 4.35 15.06 -30.20
N LEU A 235 4.36 13.79 -29.78
CA LEU A 235 3.13 13.10 -29.38
C LEU A 235 2.53 13.65 -28.09
N LEU A 236 3.36 14.04 -27.12
CA LEU A 236 2.90 14.71 -25.89
C LEU A 236 2.25 16.05 -26.19
N ASP A 237 2.78 16.83 -27.13
CA ASP A 237 2.17 18.09 -27.54
C ASP A 237 0.80 17.87 -28.19
N ARG A 238 0.65 16.84 -29.03
CA ARG A 238 -0.67 16.47 -29.57
C ARG A 238 -1.62 15.98 -28.49
N ALA A 239 -1.13 15.17 -27.55
CA ALA A 239 -1.92 14.73 -26.42
C ALA A 239 -2.39 15.92 -25.56
N ARG A 240 -1.50 16.87 -25.19
CA ARG A 240 -1.85 18.08 -24.43
C ARG A 240 -2.94 18.91 -25.13
N GLN A 241 -2.90 19.02 -26.45
CA GLN A 241 -3.93 19.72 -27.24
C GLN A 241 -5.28 18.99 -27.27
N PHE A 242 -5.26 17.66 -27.15
CA PHE A 242 -6.47 16.85 -27.14
C PHE A 242 -7.22 16.92 -25.80
N TYR A 243 -6.49 16.93 -24.68
CA TYR A 243 -7.10 16.94 -23.35
C TYR A 243 -7.68 18.31 -22.98
N PRO A 244 -8.78 18.38 -22.21
CA PRO A 244 -9.35 19.65 -21.77
C PRO A 244 -8.40 20.40 -20.83
N SER A 245 -8.41 21.73 -20.90
CA SER A 245 -7.62 22.55 -19.99
C SER A 245 -8.18 22.56 -18.57
N ASP A 246 -7.33 22.94 -17.62
CA ASP A 246 -7.67 23.03 -16.21
C ASP A 246 -8.87 23.95 -15.98
N GLU A 247 -8.94 25.07 -16.69
CA GLU A 247 -10.04 26.04 -16.58
C GLU A 247 -11.39 25.42 -16.99
N VAL A 248 -11.40 24.58 -18.03
CA VAL A 248 -12.62 23.89 -18.47
C VAL A 248 -13.06 22.85 -17.44
N LEU A 249 -12.10 22.17 -16.80
CA LEU A 249 -12.39 21.18 -15.77
C LEU A 249 -12.87 21.84 -14.47
N ASP A 250 -12.32 22.99 -14.11
CA ASP A 250 -12.79 23.80 -12.98
C ASP A 250 -14.19 24.37 -13.25
N GLU A 251 -14.46 24.82 -14.49
CA GLU A 251 -15.81 25.24 -14.90
C GLU A 251 -16.80 24.06 -14.84
N PHE A 252 -16.36 22.86 -15.24
CA PHE A 252 -17.16 21.64 -15.11
C PHE A 252 -17.56 21.37 -13.66
N GLU A 253 -16.60 21.34 -12.73
CA GLU A 253 -16.89 21.09 -11.30
C GLU A 253 -17.83 22.17 -10.74
N ALA A 254 -17.62 23.45 -11.10
CA ALA A 254 -18.53 24.53 -10.68
C ALA A 254 -19.96 24.38 -11.22
N LYS A 255 -20.12 23.95 -12.48
CA LYS A 255 -21.45 23.68 -13.04
C LYS A 255 -22.10 22.44 -12.43
N LEU A 256 -21.30 21.44 -12.11
CA LEU A 256 -21.78 20.24 -11.41
C LEU A 256 -22.27 20.61 -10.01
N ASP A 257 -21.52 21.40 -9.26
CA ASP A 257 -21.94 21.89 -7.95
C ASP A 257 -23.21 22.75 -8.05
N SER A 258 -23.31 23.58 -9.09
CA SER A 258 -24.52 24.36 -9.37
C SER A 258 -25.74 23.50 -9.74
N LEU A 259 -25.56 22.28 -10.25
CA LEU A 259 -26.67 21.36 -10.57
C LEU A 259 -27.24 20.72 -9.31
N TYR A 260 -26.38 20.37 -8.35
CA TYR A 260 -26.75 19.66 -7.12
C TYR A 260 -26.93 20.57 -5.89
N ALA A 261 -26.83 21.88 -6.07
CA ALA A 261 -27.13 22.86 -5.02
C ALA A 261 -28.62 22.81 -4.60
N ALA A 262 -28.91 23.30 -3.39
CA ALA A 262 -30.29 23.35 -2.85
C ALA A 262 -31.25 24.15 -3.75
N GLU A 263 -30.75 25.22 -4.39
CA GLU A 263 -31.42 25.93 -5.48
C GLU A 263 -30.56 25.81 -6.75
N PRO A 264 -30.89 24.85 -7.65
CA PRO A 264 -30.06 24.60 -8.81
C PRO A 264 -29.99 25.81 -9.76
N GLY A 265 -28.77 26.29 -10.02
CA GLY A 265 -28.50 27.35 -10.99
C GLY A 265 -28.52 26.86 -12.46
N ILE A 266 -28.41 25.55 -12.68
CA ILE A 266 -28.39 24.92 -14.01
C ILE A 266 -29.21 23.63 -13.99
N THR A 267 -29.78 23.26 -15.14
CA THR A 267 -30.51 22.00 -15.31
C THR A 267 -29.60 20.91 -15.88
N ALA A 268 -29.93 19.63 -15.62
CA ALA A 268 -29.20 18.49 -16.15
C ALA A 268 -29.05 18.53 -17.70
N ALA A 269 -30.09 18.96 -18.41
CA ALA A 269 -30.07 19.11 -19.87
C ALA A 269 -29.04 20.16 -20.34
N LYS A 270 -28.96 21.30 -19.64
CA LYS A 270 -27.98 22.35 -19.96
C LYS A 270 -26.55 21.91 -19.64
N LEU A 271 -26.35 21.14 -18.57
CA LEU A 271 -25.04 20.56 -18.26
C LEU A 271 -24.62 19.55 -19.34
N ALA A 272 -25.51 18.64 -19.73
CA ALA A 272 -25.26 17.68 -20.80
C ALA A 272 -24.91 18.37 -22.14
N GLU A 273 -25.64 19.43 -22.51
CA GLU A 273 -25.35 20.22 -23.71
C GLU A 273 -23.99 20.90 -23.63
N TRP A 274 -23.66 21.53 -22.49
CA TRP A 274 -22.35 22.14 -22.28
C TRP A 274 -21.21 21.11 -22.32
N MET A 275 -21.40 19.93 -21.74
CA MET A 275 -20.40 18.85 -21.81
C MET A 275 -20.17 18.39 -23.25
N LYS A 276 -21.23 18.27 -24.04
CA LYS A 276 -21.13 17.93 -25.46
C LYS A 276 -20.38 19.00 -26.25
N SER A 277 -20.61 20.29 -25.98
CA SER A 277 -19.91 21.37 -26.70
C SER A 277 -18.47 21.58 -26.26
N SER A 278 -18.23 21.60 -24.94
CA SER A 278 -16.96 22.04 -24.34
C SER A 278 -16.00 20.88 -24.10
N LEU A 279 -16.51 19.72 -23.72
CA LEU A 279 -15.73 18.51 -23.42
C LEU A 279 -15.89 17.44 -24.50
N LYS A 280 -16.73 17.63 -25.52
CA LYS A 280 -17.06 16.58 -26.52
C LYS A 280 -17.47 15.24 -25.87
N VAL A 281 -18.04 15.28 -24.66
CA VAL A 281 -18.54 14.12 -23.93
C VAL A 281 -20.06 14.13 -23.97
N GLU A 282 -20.65 13.06 -24.49
CA GLU A 282 -22.10 12.89 -24.51
C GLU A 282 -22.56 12.15 -23.25
N ILE A 283 -23.56 12.70 -22.58
CA ILE A 283 -24.21 12.08 -21.43
C ILE A 283 -25.70 12.40 -21.46
N ASP A 284 -26.53 11.42 -21.12
CA ASP A 284 -27.97 11.62 -21.05
C ASP A 284 -28.33 12.49 -19.85
N ALA A 285 -29.22 13.47 -20.05
CA ALA A 285 -29.68 14.34 -18.98
C ALA A 285 -30.36 13.55 -17.84
N GLU A 286 -31.01 12.43 -18.15
CA GLU A 286 -31.60 11.52 -17.15
C GLU A 286 -30.52 10.84 -16.30
N ALA A 287 -29.36 10.54 -16.88
CA ALA A 287 -28.23 9.99 -16.12
C ALA A 287 -27.68 11.01 -15.10
N LEU A 288 -27.88 12.30 -15.33
CA LEU A 288 -27.52 13.40 -14.42
C LEU A 288 -28.65 13.81 -13.47
N ALA A 289 -29.85 13.23 -13.60
CA ALA A 289 -31.00 13.53 -12.76
C ALA A 289 -31.03 12.68 -11.48
N VAL A 290 -29.88 12.37 -10.91
CA VAL A 290 -29.76 11.73 -9.59
C VAL A 290 -29.87 12.77 -8.48
N GLN A 291 -30.10 12.33 -7.25
CA GLN A 291 -30.12 13.24 -6.10
C GLN A 291 -28.71 13.48 -5.54
N ASP A 292 -27.84 12.47 -5.64
CA ASP A 292 -26.52 12.51 -5.05
C ASP A 292 -25.48 13.09 -6.04
N ARG A 293 -24.74 14.10 -5.58
CA ARG A 293 -23.74 14.81 -6.38
C ARG A 293 -22.58 13.91 -6.77
N ASP A 294 -22.16 13.02 -5.88
CA ASP A 294 -21.01 12.15 -6.11
C ASP A 294 -21.36 11.02 -7.08
N GLU A 295 -22.58 10.48 -7.00
CA GLU A 295 -23.10 9.55 -8.00
C GLU A 295 -23.18 10.23 -9.39
N GLY A 296 -23.70 11.45 -9.44
CA GLY A 296 -23.74 12.25 -10.66
C GLY A 296 -22.35 12.48 -11.26
N ARG A 297 -21.40 12.86 -10.41
CA ARG A 297 -20.00 13.04 -10.78
C ARG A 297 -19.39 11.75 -11.31
N ALA A 298 -19.63 10.61 -10.65
CA ALA A 298 -19.09 9.32 -11.06
C ALA A 298 -19.55 8.94 -12.48
N ARG A 299 -20.82 9.18 -12.82
CA ARG A 299 -21.37 8.94 -14.16
C ARG A 299 -20.68 9.81 -15.22
N VAL A 300 -20.47 11.09 -14.93
CA VAL A 300 -19.73 11.99 -15.82
C VAL A 300 -18.28 11.53 -15.98
N MET A 301 -17.61 11.21 -14.87
CA MET A 301 -16.23 10.76 -14.88
C MET A 301 -16.05 9.45 -15.64
N GLN A 302 -17.03 8.56 -15.64
CA GLN A 302 -17.02 7.36 -16.47
C GLN A 302 -17.04 7.71 -17.97
N ALA A 303 -17.94 8.59 -18.41
CA ALA A 303 -18.03 9.01 -19.81
C ALA A 303 -16.76 9.79 -20.25
N PHE A 304 -16.27 10.67 -19.37
CA PHE A 304 -15.00 11.38 -19.56
C PHE A 304 -13.83 10.40 -19.70
N SER A 305 -13.75 9.40 -18.81
CA SER A 305 -12.73 8.37 -18.81
C SER A 305 -12.68 7.60 -20.14
N GLN A 306 -13.83 7.20 -20.66
CA GLN A 306 -13.93 6.43 -21.90
C GLN A 306 -13.38 7.21 -23.11
N ARG A 307 -13.57 8.53 -23.14
CA ARG A 307 -13.09 9.37 -24.22
C ARG A 307 -11.62 9.76 -24.06
N TYR A 308 -11.26 10.26 -22.88
CA TYR A 308 -9.98 10.94 -22.69
C TYR A 308 -8.88 10.03 -22.18
N ARG A 309 -9.21 9.06 -21.33
CA ARG A 309 -8.22 8.24 -20.62
C ARG A 309 -8.60 6.74 -20.55
N PRO A 310 -9.04 6.10 -21.66
CA PRO A 310 -9.48 4.70 -21.63
C PRO A 310 -8.32 3.76 -21.23
N GLU A 311 -7.11 4.04 -21.72
CA GLU A 311 -5.90 3.32 -21.37
C GLU A 311 -5.63 3.35 -19.87
N PHE A 312 -5.63 4.55 -19.31
CA PHE A 312 -5.29 4.78 -17.92
C PHE A 312 -6.38 4.25 -16.99
N SER A 313 -7.65 4.40 -17.36
CA SER A 313 -8.79 3.89 -16.57
C SER A 313 -8.79 2.37 -16.47
N GLN A 314 -8.32 1.66 -17.50
CA GLN A 314 -8.18 0.21 -17.46
C GLN A 314 -7.08 -0.19 -16.47
N VAL A 315 -5.93 0.49 -16.51
CA VAL A 315 -4.83 0.28 -15.54
C VAL A 315 -5.30 0.52 -14.12
N GLU A 316 -5.99 1.64 -13.88
CA GLU A 316 -6.55 1.98 -12.56
C GLU A 316 -7.43 0.85 -12.03
N ARG A 317 -8.30 0.28 -12.89
CA ARG A 317 -9.18 -0.84 -12.53
C ARG A 317 -8.39 -2.10 -12.19
N ASP A 318 -7.42 -2.46 -13.03
CA ASP A 318 -6.64 -3.69 -12.84
C ASP A 318 -5.80 -3.62 -11.56
N VAL A 319 -5.13 -2.48 -11.33
CA VAL A 319 -4.38 -2.20 -10.10
C VAL A 319 -5.31 -2.21 -8.87
N LEU A 320 -6.48 -1.57 -8.96
CA LEU A 320 -7.45 -1.55 -7.88
C LEU A 320 -7.92 -2.97 -7.52
N LEU A 321 -8.28 -3.78 -8.51
CA LEU A 321 -8.75 -5.16 -8.29
C LEU A 321 -7.67 -6.05 -7.70
N GLU A 322 -6.43 -5.97 -8.21
CA GLU A 322 -5.30 -6.74 -7.70
C GLU A 322 -4.99 -6.40 -6.23
N LEU A 323 -4.89 -5.11 -5.91
CA LEU A 323 -4.58 -4.65 -4.56
C LEU A 323 -5.74 -4.89 -3.58
N LEU A 324 -6.99 -4.74 -4.04
CA LEU A 324 -8.17 -5.04 -3.24
C LEU A 324 -8.22 -6.53 -2.90
N ASP A 325 -8.02 -7.42 -3.87
CA ASP A 325 -8.04 -8.87 -3.64
C ASP A 325 -6.92 -9.31 -2.67
N SER A 326 -5.71 -8.79 -2.84
CA SER A 326 -4.58 -9.04 -1.93
C SER A 326 -4.86 -8.55 -0.50
N THR A 327 -5.37 -7.31 -0.36
CA THR A 327 -5.68 -6.73 0.95
C THR A 327 -6.84 -7.45 1.62
N TRP A 328 -7.85 -7.84 0.85
CA TRP A 328 -9.00 -8.60 1.35
C TRP A 328 -8.60 -9.98 1.86
N LYS A 329 -7.74 -10.72 1.14
CA LYS A 329 -7.19 -12.00 1.62
C LYS A 329 -6.42 -11.83 2.93
N SER A 330 -5.60 -10.78 3.03
CA SER A 330 -4.88 -10.44 4.26
C SER A 330 -5.84 -10.14 5.42
N HIS A 331 -6.91 -9.38 5.14
CA HIS A 331 -7.96 -9.11 6.12
C HIS A 331 -8.68 -10.39 6.58
N LEU A 332 -9.07 -11.28 5.67
CA LEU A 332 -9.70 -12.56 6.03
C LEU A 332 -8.80 -13.41 6.93
N TYR A 333 -7.51 -13.48 6.60
CA TYR A 333 -6.52 -14.18 7.44
C TYR A 333 -6.41 -13.56 8.84
N HIS A 334 -6.40 -12.23 8.93
CA HIS A 334 -6.44 -11.53 10.22
C HIS A 334 -7.73 -11.85 11.00
N MET A 335 -8.89 -11.89 10.34
CA MET A 335 -10.17 -12.21 10.97
C MET A 335 -10.24 -13.64 11.50
N ASP A 336 -9.60 -14.61 10.83
CA ASP A 336 -9.47 -15.99 11.30
C ASP A 336 -8.62 -16.08 12.58
N HIS A 337 -7.51 -15.33 12.63
CA HIS A 337 -6.69 -15.21 13.84
C HIS A 337 -7.41 -14.52 14.98
N LEU A 338 -8.09 -13.41 14.69
CA LEU A 338 -8.88 -12.68 15.67
C LEU A 338 -9.97 -13.58 16.26
N ARG A 339 -10.66 -14.36 15.42
CA ARG A 339 -11.68 -15.32 15.86
C ARG A 339 -11.10 -16.41 16.76
N SER A 340 -9.89 -16.88 16.45
CA SER A 340 -9.21 -17.91 17.25
C SER A 340 -8.74 -17.37 18.60
N GLY A 341 -8.31 -16.10 18.66
CA GLY A 341 -7.80 -15.45 19.87
C GLY A 341 -8.87 -14.82 20.79
N ILE A 342 -10.05 -14.48 20.27
CA ILE A 342 -11.05 -13.71 21.04
C ILE A 342 -11.60 -14.46 22.26
N GLY A 343 -11.53 -15.79 22.28
CA GLY A 343 -11.94 -16.60 23.43
C GLY A 343 -11.19 -16.23 24.73
N LEU A 344 -9.96 -15.72 24.61
CA LEU A 344 -9.15 -15.29 25.75
C LEU A 344 -9.61 -13.94 26.33
N VAL A 345 -10.37 -13.14 25.58
CA VAL A 345 -10.87 -11.83 26.03
C VAL A 345 -11.99 -11.98 27.07
N GLY A 346 -12.67 -13.14 27.10
CA GLY A 346 -13.68 -13.45 28.11
C GLY A 346 -13.14 -13.49 29.54
N TYR A 347 -11.83 -13.71 29.73
CA TYR A 347 -11.19 -13.64 31.05
C TYR A 347 -11.18 -12.22 31.63
N ALA A 348 -11.23 -11.18 30.79
CA ALA A 348 -11.29 -9.79 31.20
C ALA A 348 -12.72 -9.29 31.46
N GLN A 349 -13.71 -10.18 31.59
CA GLN A 349 -15.14 -9.86 31.79
C GLN A 349 -15.76 -8.99 30.68
N LYS A 350 -15.13 -8.94 29.51
CA LYS A 350 -15.65 -8.29 28.32
C LYS A 350 -16.38 -9.31 27.44
N ASP A 351 -17.46 -8.89 26.79
CA ASP A 351 -18.19 -9.75 25.84
C ASP A 351 -17.31 -10.02 24.61
N PRO A 352 -16.90 -11.28 24.36
CA PRO A 352 -16.02 -11.61 23.23
C PRO A 352 -16.63 -11.24 21.88
N LYS A 353 -17.95 -11.29 21.74
CA LYS A 353 -18.62 -10.94 20.48
C LYS A 353 -18.54 -9.45 20.20
N VAL A 354 -18.67 -8.62 21.23
CA VAL A 354 -18.57 -7.16 21.12
C VAL A 354 -17.13 -6.77 20.77
N GLU A 355 -16.15 -7.36 21.44
CA GLU A 355 -14.73 -7.08 21.17
C GLU A 355 -14.30 -7.59 19.77
N TYR A 356 -14.78 -8.77 19.34
CA TYR A 356 -14.58 -9.26 17.98
C TYR A 356 -15.12 -8.27 16.93
N LYS A 357 -16.35 -7.78 17.13
CA LYS A 357 -16.96 -6.81 16.22
C LYS A 357 -16.17 -5.49 16.19
N ARG A 358 -15.73 -5.01 17.34
CA ARG A 358 -14.96 -3.76 17.46
C ARG A 358 -13.60 -3.88 16.78
N ALA A 359 -12.84 -4.91 17.10
CA ALA A 359 -11.52 -5.15 16.52
C ALA A 359 -11.62 -5.46 15.01
N GLY A 360 -12.62 -6.25 14.60
CA GLY A 360 -12.87 -6.55 13.19
C GLY A 360 -13.24 -5.32 12.37
N MET A 361 -14.09 -4.43 12.91
CA MET A 361 -14.42 -3.17 12.22
C MET A 361 -13.20 -2.27 12.08
N LYS A 362 -12.40 -2.13 13.15
CA LYS A 362 -11.14 -1.36 13.09
C LYS A 362 -10.19 -1.90 12.01
N ALA A 363 -9.99 -3.22 11.98
CA ALA A 363 -9.14 -3.85 10.97
C ALA A 363 -9.70 -3.71 9.53
N PHE A 364 -11.02 -3.65 9.38
CA PHE A 364 -11.68 -3.41 8.09
C PHE A 364 -11.49 -1.97 7.61
N GLU A 365 -11.66 -0.98 8.50
CA GLU A 365 -11.43 0.44 8.19
C GLU A 365 -9.97 0.70 7.81
N GLU A 366 -9.02 0.13 8.57
CA GLU A 366 -7.59 0.19 8.27
C GLU A 366 -7.25 -0.46 6.91
N ALA A 367 -7.87 -1.61 6.60
CA ALA A 367 -7.70 -2.27 5.31
C ALA A 367 -8.20 -1.38 4.15
N TRP A 368 -9.33 -0.69 4.30
CA TRP A 368 -9.86 0.22 3.28
C TRP A 368 -8.96 1.44 3.05
N ILE A 369 -8.44 2.04 4.11
CA ILE A 369 -7.46 3.13 4.02
C ILE A 369 -6.23 2.65 3.28
N HIS A 370 -5.72 1.47 3.63
CA HIS A 370 -4.55 0.88 2.99
C HIS A 370 -4.74 0.61 1.50
N VAL A 371 -5.93 0.13 1.08
CA VAL A 371 -6.26 -0.02 -0.35
C VAL A 371 -6.17 1.33 -1.06
N GLY A 372 -6.79 2.38 -0.51
CA GLY A 372 -6.76 3.72 -1.11
C GLY A 372 -5.34 4.27 -1.25
N GLU A 373 -4.53 4.16 -0.20
CA GLU A 373 -3.12 4.60 -0.19
C GLU A 373 -2.27 3.81 -1.18
N SER A 374 -2.42 2.49 -1.21
CA SER A 374 -1.64 1.60 -2.07
C SER A 374 -1.98 1.78 -3.54
N VAL A 375 -3.27 1.89 -3.87
CA VAL A 375 -3.72 2.16 -5.25
C VAL A 375 -3.18 3.49 -5.72
N THR A 376 -3.33 4.53 -4.90
CA THR A 376 -2.84 5.87 -5.26
C THR A 376 -1.32 5.85 -5.44
N SER A 377 -0.55 5.34 -4.47
CA SER A 377 0.91 5.23 -4.57
C SER A 377 1.36 4.47 -5.82
N THR A 378 0.68 3.34 -6.11
CA THR A 378 0.98 2.51 -7.27
C THR A 378 0.73 3.28 -8.56
N MET A 379 -0.39 3.98 -8.69
CA MET A 379 -0.67 4.79 -9.89
C MET A 379 0.37 5.89 -10.15
N PHE A 380 0.95 6.48 -9.09
CA PHE A 380 2.08 7.42 -9.24
C PHE A 380 3.42 6.73 -9.53
N ARG A 381 3.55 5.41 -9.33
CA ARG A 381 4.79 4.66 -9.59
C ARG A 381 4.78 3.87 -10.90
N VAL A 382 3.59 3.48 -11.38
CA VAL A 382 3.39 2.62 -12.56
C VAL A 382 4.23 3.09 -13.74
N GLU A 383 4.24 4.38 -14.08
CA GLU A 383 5.00 4.84 -15.26
C GLU A 383 6.52 4.80 -15.10
N SER A 384 7.04 4.87 -13.87
CA SER A 384 8.49 4.85 -13.62
C SER A 384 9.05 3.43 -13.55
N GLN A 385 8.20 2.44 -13.27
CA GLN A 385 8.58 1.05 -12.99
C GLN A 385 7.99 0.06 -13.99
N SER A 386 7.04 0.46 -14.84
CA SER A 386 6.46 -0.41 -15.84
C SER A 386 7.51 -0.76 -16.90
N SER A 387 8.02 -1.98 -16.83
CA SER A 387 8.76 -2.58 -17.93
C SER A 387 7.86 -2.62 -19.17
N ALA A 388 8.47 -2.70 -20.36
CA ALA A 388 7.73 -2.90 -21.59
C ALA A 388 6.78 -4.12 -21.51
N ASP A 389 7.15 -5.13 -20.71
CA ASP A 389 6.39 -6.35 -20.48
C ASP A 389 5.21 -6.17 -19.51
N TYR A 390 5.32 -5.29 -18.51
CA TYR A 390 4.19 -4.96 -17.62
C TYR A 390 3.06 -4.27 -18.40
N LEU A 391 3.42 -3.30 -19.26
CA LEU A 391 2.45 -2.65 -20.14
C LEU A 391 1.82 -3.69 -21.09
N ASP A 392 2.59 -4.61 -21.66
CA ASP A 392 2.07 -5.62 -22.59
C ASP A 392 1.13 -6.63 -21.92
N ASN A 393 1.45 -7.13 -20.72
CA ASN A 393 0.57 -8.04 -19.98
C ASN A 393 -0.77 -7.37 -19.62
N LEU A 394 -0.74 -6.09 -19.31
CA LEU A 394 -1.94 -5.29 -19.05
C LEU A 394 -2.83 -5.17 -20.30
N TRP A 395 -2.22 -5.00 -21.47
CA TRP A 395 -2.93 -4.84 -22.76
C TRP A 395 -3.35 -6.14 -23.43
N SER A 396 -2.58 -7.21 -23.27
CA SER A 396 -2.92 -8.56 -23.72
C SER A 396 -4.18 -9.07 -23.00
N ASN A 397 -4.29 -8.79 -21.70
CA ASN A 397 -5.49 -9.10 -20.91
C ASN A 397 -6.67 -8.16 -21.21
N ALA A 398 -6.41 -6.88 -21.57
CA ALA A 398 -7.47 -5.93 -21.93
C ALA A 398 -8.19 -6.28 -23.25
N ASN A 399 -7.49 -6.87 -24.23
CA ASN A 399 -8.12 -7.40 -25.45
C ASN A 399 -8.81 -8.76 -25.24
N ALA A 400 -8.66 -9.38 -24.06
CA ALA A 400 -9.27 -10.67 -23.75
C ALA A 400 -10.69 -10.55 -23.14
N HIS A 401 -11.23 -9.33 -22.97
CA HIS A 401 -12.59 -9.14 -22.45
C HIS A 401 -13.55 -8.50 -23.49
N HIS A 402 -14.60 -9.29 -23.79
CA HIS A 402 -15.81 -8.99 -24.57
C HIS A 402 -15.79 -9.15 -26.10
N ASP A 403 -15.40 -10.33 -26.59
CA ASP A 403 -16.37 -11.01 -27.47
C ASP A 403 -17.56 -11.38 -26.59
N GLN A 404 -18.75 -10.95 -26.96
CA GLN A 404 -19.97 -11.08 -26.17
C GLN A 404 -20.11 -12.49 -25.61
N ALA A 405 -19.96 -12.67 -24.30
CA ALA A 405 -20.41 -13.87 -23.63
C ALA A 405 -21.93 -13.92 -23.85
N LEU A 406 -22.35 -14.77 -24.79
CA LEU A 406 -23.75 -15.07 -25.01
C LEU A 406 -24.35 -15.46 -23.67
N SER A 407 -25.53 -14.92 -23.37
CA SER A 407 -26.30 -15.41 -22.23
C SER A 407 -26.44 -16.94 -22.37
N ALA A 408 -26.34 -17.70 -21.27
CA ALA A 408 -26.57 -19.14 -21.29
C ALA A 408 -27.93 -19.52 -21.92
N ALA A 409 -28.90 -18.58 -21.93
CA ALA A 409 -30.17 -18.74 -22.64
C ALA A 409 -30.02 -18.62 -24.16
N GLN A 410 -29.13 -17.78 -24.67
CA GLN A 410 -28.82 -17.66 -26.10
C GLN A 410 -27.94 -18.83 -26.60
N GLU A 411 -27.01 -19.33 -25.78
CA GLU A 411 -26.23 -20.55 -26.10
C GLU A 411 -27.15 -21.77 -26.25
N ALA A 412 -28.09 -21.96 -25.32
CA ALA A 412 -29.07 -23.05 -25.40
C ALA A 412 -29.99 -22.93 -26.64
N GLN A 413 -30.30 -21.71 -27.09
CA GLN A 413 -31.15 -21.45 -28.25
C GLN A 413 -30.39 -21.70 -29.58
N LEU A 414 -29.09 -21.42 -29.61
CA LEU A 414 -28.22 -21.71 -30.74
C LEU A 414 -27.95 -23.22 -30.87
N GLU A 415 -27.71 -23.93 -29.76
CA GLU A 415 -27.54 -25.39 -29.75
C GLU A 415 -28.80 -26.14 -30.24
N MET A 416 -29.99 -25.63 -29.91
CA MET A 416 -31.25 -26.26 -30.34
C MET A 416 -31.62 -25.98 -31.80
N SER A 417 -30.98 -24.99 -32.43
CA SER A 417 -31.21 -24.60 -33.83
C SER A 417 -30.18 -25.17 -34.82
N GLY A 418 -29.07 -25.74 -34.32
CA GLY A 418 -28.00 -26.32 -35.14
C GLY A 418 -28.18 -27.79 -35.55
N SER A 419 -29.24 -28.46 -35.11
CA SER A 419 -29.39 -29.92 -35.25
C SER A 419 -30.20 -30.39 -36.46
N GLU A 420 -30.05 -29.77 -37.64
CA GLU A 420 -30.68 -30.26 -38.89
C GLU A 420 -29.82 -30.24 -40.16
N ALA A 421 -28.50 -30.01 -40.08
CA ALA A 421 -27.67 -30.09 -41.28
C ALA A 421 -26.28 -30.70 -41.05
N ALA A 422 -25.98 -31.67 -41.91
CA ALA A 422 -24.67 -32.22 -42.25
C ALA A 422 -24.07 -33.26 -41.28
N GLY A 423 -24.29 -34.53 -41.63
CA GLY A 423 -23.48 -35.64 -41.18
C GLY A 423 -22.07 -35.60 -41.78
N GLY A 424 -21.09 -35.84 -40.92
CA GLY A 424 -19.69 -36.07 -41.25
C GLY A 424 -18.91 -36.28 -39.96
N GLU A 425 -18.42 -37.49 -39.73
CA GLU A 425 -17.66 -37.88 -38.54
C GLU A 425 -16.44 -36.96 -38.30
N GLN A 426 -16.42 -36.29 -37.15
CA GLN A 426 -15.19 -35.79 -36.53
C GLN A 426 -14.86 -36.67 -35.30
N PRO A 427 -13.58 -36.98 -35.06
CA PRO A 427 -13.21 -37.82 -33.93
C PRO A 427 -13.46 -37.07 -32.61
N ALA A 428 -14.15 -37.72 -31.68
CA ALA A 428 -14.33 -37.21 -30.33
C ALA A 428 -12.96 -37.00 -29.67
N VAL A 429 -12.72 -35.80 -29.14
CA VAL A 429 -11.58 -35.55 -28.26
C VAL A 429 -11.81 -36.33 -26.97
N GLU A 430 -11.09 -37.43 -26.80
CA GLU A 430 -11.09 -38.18 -25.55
C GLU A 430 -10.48 -37.33 -24.44
N THR A 431 -11.23 -37.15 -23.35
CA THR A 431 -10.68 -36.62 -22.10
C THR A 431 -9.54 -37.51 -21.64
N ILE A 432 -8.33 -36.96 -21.50
CA ILE A 432 -7.17 -37.67 -20.95
C ILE A 432 -7.47 -38.07 -19.51
N ARG A 433 -7.89 -39.32 -19.30
CA ARG A 433 -7.92 -39.97 -17.99
C ARG A 433 -6.58 -40.66 -17.80
N ASN A 434 -5.77 -40.20 -16.85
CA ASN A 434 -4.55 -40.88 -16.46
C ASN A 434 -4.90 -42.25 -15.85
N PHE A 435 -4.63 -43.33 -16.58
CA PHE A 435 -4.82 -44.73 -16.15
C PHE A 435 -3.57 -45.35 -15.53
N GLU A 436 -2.52 -44.57 -15.23
CA GLU A 436 -1.31 -45.10 -14.63
C GLU A 436 -1.39 -45.12 -13.10
N ASP A 437 -1.11 -46.30 -12.52
CA ASP A 437 -1.03 -46.50 -11.07
C ASP A 437 0.04 -45.57 -10.47
N LYS A 438 -0.37 -44.75 -9.49
CA LYS A 438 0.55 -43.88 -8.75
C LYS A 438 1.57 -44.74 -8.00
N VAL A 439 2.81 -44.75 -8.49
CA VAL A 439 3.93 -45.46 -7.85
C VAL A 439 4.17 -44.89 -6.44
N GLY A 440 3.98 -45.72 -5.42
CA GLY A 440 4.18 -45.35 -4.04
C GLY A 440 5.65 -45.10 -3.70
N ARG A 441 5.92 -44.22 -2.73
CA ARG A 441 7.28 -43.81 -2.30
C ARG A 441 8.22 -44.98 -1.97
N ASN A 442 7.67 -46.13 -1.56
CA ASN A 442 8.42 -47.34 -1.20
C ASN A 442 8.38 -48.46 -2.26
N ASP A 443 7.67 -48.28 -3.39
CA ASP A 443 7.57 -49.27 -4.45
C ASP A 443 8.83 -49.29 -5.32
N LEU A 444 8.99 -50.36 -6.11
CA LEU A 444 10.10 -50.48 -7.04
C LEU A 444 10.01 -49.38 -8.11
N CYS A 445 11.14 -48.74 -8.38
CA CYS A 445 11.19 -47.62 -9.29
C CYS A 445 10.93 -48.11 -10.73
N PRO A 446 10.00 -47.49 -11.48
CA PRO A 446 9.60 -47.93 -12.81
C PRO A 446 10.72 -47.81 -13.87
N CYS A 447 11.84 -47.15 -13.55
CA CYS A 447 13.04 -47.13 -14.39
C CYS A 447 13.79 -48.48 -14.48
N GLY A 448 13.30 -49.54 -13.82
CA GLY A 448 13.91 -50.88 -13.88
C GLY A 448 15.20 -51.05 -13.06
N SER A 449 15.56 -50.06 -12.23
CA SER A 449 16.82 -50.08 -11.45
C SER A 449 16.86 -51.08 -10.28
N GLY A 450 15.74 -51.75 -9.99
CA GLY A 450 15.59 -52.66 -8.84
C GLY A 450 15.59 -51.97 -7.46
N LYS A 451 15.66 -50.63 -7.40
CA LYS A 451 15.66 -49.84 -6.15
C LYS A 451 14.27 -49.24 -5.87
N LYS A 452 13.96 -48.97 -4.60
CA LYS A 452 12.72 -48.28 -4.19
C LYS A 452 12.69 -46.84 -4.72
N TYR A 453 11.52 -46.33 -5.11
CA TYR A 453 11.33 -45.03 -5.78
C TYR A 453 12.00 -43.86 -5.03
N LYS A 454 11.80 -43.74 -3.71
CA LYS A 454 12.45 -42.70 -2.87
C LYS A 454 13.98 -42.71 -2.87
N LYS A 455 14.61 -43.82 -3.24
CA LYS A 455 16.08 -43.95 -3.30
C LYS A 455 16.62 -43.85 -4.73
N CYS A 456 15.77 -43.64 -5.72
CA CYS A 456 16.14 -43.48 -7.12
C CYS A 456 15.69 -42.11 -7.65
N HIS A 457 14.42 -41.98 -8.06
CA HIS A 457 13.88 -40.78 -8.69
C HIS A 457 13.04 -39.91 -7.73
N GLY A 458 12.74 -40.38 -6.53
CA GLY A 458 12.06 -39.61 -5.48
C GLY A 458 13.02 -38.96 -4.48
N LYS A 459 14.19 -38.49 -4.94
CA LYS A 459 15.17 -37.75 -4.15
C LYS A 459 14.90 -36.25 -4.21
#